data_AF-A0A090QPJ4-F1
#
_entry.id   AF-A0A090QPJ4-F1
#
_cell.length_a   1.000
_cell.length_b   1.000
_cell.length_c   1.000
_cell.angle_alpha   90.00
_cell.angle_beta   90.00
_cell.angle_gamma   90.00
#
_symmetry.space_group_name_H-M   'P 1'
#
loop_
_entity.id
_entity.type
_entity.pdbx_description
1 polymer ?
#
loop_
_entity_poly.entity_id
_entity_poly.type
_entity_poly.pdbx_seq_one_letter_code
_entity_poly.pdbx_strand_id
1 'polypeptide(L)' 'MSDWSINDARDVYNTPYWGQGYFDINPQGEVVVKPDNVNPNHTIALSQLADELIAKGASLPVLVRFPDILHHRG' A
#
# COMPACT_ATOMS: atom_id res chain seq x y z
N MET A 1 3.91 27.52 -8.12
CA MET A 1 4.28 26.22 -7.55
C MET A 1 3.57 25.20 -8.41
N SER A 2 4.25 24.18 -8.91
CA SER A 2 3.60 23.14 -9.72
C SER A 2 2.59 22.40 -8.86
N ASP A 3 1.35 22.27 -9.33
CA ASP A 3 0.29 21.53 -8.63
C ASP A 3 0.62 20.03 -8.67
N TRP A 4 1.34 19.55 -7.66
CA TRP A 4 1.71 18.15 -7.53
C TRP A 4 0.47 17.28 -7.33
N SER A 5 0.27 16.31 -8.22
CA SER A 5 -0.87 15.40 -8.22
C SER A 5 -0.48 13.99 -7.75
N ILE A 6 -1.49 13.18 -7.45
CA ILE A 6 -1.29 11.75 -7.16
C ILE A 6 -0.70 11.01 -8.38
N ASN A 7 -1.04 11.44 -9.59
CA ASN A 7 -0.48 10.82 -10.79
C ASN A 7 1.02 11.11 -10.91
N ASP A 8 1.46 12.32 -10.57
CA ASP A 8 2.90 12.64 -10.52
C ASP A 8 3.63 11.76 -9.50
N ALA A 9 3.00 11.48 -8.35
CA ALA A 9 3.56 10.55 -7.36
C ALA A 9 3.63 9.11 -7.89
N ARG A 10 2.59 8.62 -8.58
CA ARG A 10 2.60 7.29 -9.20
C ARG A 10 3.69 7.16 -10.26
N ASP A 11 3.90 8.21 -11.05
CA ASP A 11 4.90 8.26 -12.11
C ASP A 11 6.32 8.30 -11.52
N VAL A 12 6.57 9.17 -10.54
CA VAL A 12 7.89 9.29 -9.89
C VAL A 12 8.28 8.02 -9.14
N TYR A 13 7.34 7.40 -8.43
CA TYR A 13 7.59 6.14 -7.72
C TYR A 13 7.34 4.90 -8.56
N ASN A 14 6.94 5.08 -9.82
CA ASN A 14 6.69 4.03 -10.80
C ASN A 14 5.76 2.91 -10.28
N THR A 15 4.82 3.25 -9.39
CA THR A 15 3.96 2.28 -8.68
C THR A 15 3.13 1.39 -9.59
N PRO A 16 2.66 1.84 -10.78
CA PRO A 16 1.92 0.95 -11.68
C PRO A 16 2.75 -0.24 -12.19
N TYR A 17 4.07 -0.10 -12.27
CA TYR A 17 4.95 -1.12 -12.88
C TYR A 17 5.37 -2.20 -11.88
N TRP A 18 5.75 -1.82 -10.66
CA TRP A 18 6.18 -2.78 -9.64
C TRP A 18 5.02 -3.22 -8.72
N GLY A 19 3.99 -2.39 -8.56
CA GLY A 19 2.88 -2.64 -7.65
C GLY A 19 2.01 -3.81 -8.07
N GLN A 20 1.95 -4.13 -9.38
CA GLN A 20 1.27 -5.32 -9.92
C GLN A 20 -0.20 -5.45 -9.45
N GLY A 21 -0.88 -4.32 -9.26
CA GLY A 21 -2.25 -4.27 -8.73
C GLY A 21 -2.37 -4.42 -7.20
N TYR A 22 -1.30 -4.82 -6.52
CA TYR A 22 -1.29 -5.01 -5.06
C TYR A 22 -0.91 -3.74 -4.29
N PHE A 23 -0.10 -2.87 -4.88
CA PHE A 23 0.33 -1.63 -4.25
C PHE A 23 -0.02 -0.43 -5.12
N ASP A 24 -0.47 0.65 -4.50
CA ASP A 24 -0.91 1.87 -5.18
C ASP A 24 -0.83 3.07 -4.22
N ILE A 25 -1.11 4.26 -4.74
CA ILE A 25 -1.30 5.49 -3.96
C ILE A 25 -2.78 5.86 -4.00
N ASN A 26 -3.42 6.04 -2.84
CA ASN A 26 -4.84 6.42 -2.77
C ASN A 26 -5.05 7.94 -3.00
N PRO A 27 -6.30 8.43 -3.13
CA PRO A 27 -6.58 9.86 -3.33
C PRO A 27 -6.10 10.77 -2.19
N GLN A 28 -5.84 10.21 -0.99
CA GLN A 28 -5.29 10.90 0.16
C GLN A 28 -3.75 11.00 0.12
N GLY A 29 -3.10 10.38 -0.87
CA GLY A 29 -1.64 10.37 -1.00
C GLY A 29 -0.93 9.29 -0.18
N GLU A 30 -1.66 8.31 0.36
CA GLU A 30 -1.10 7.22 1.14
C GLU A 30 -0.77 6.02 0.26
N VAL A 31 0.34 5.34 0.56
CA VAL A 31 0.64 4.04 -0.04
C VAL A 31 -0.31 3.00 0.56
N VAL A 32 -1.05 2.33 -0.31
CA VAL A 32 -2.01 1.29 0.06
C VAL A 32 -1.61 -0.07 -0.48
N VAL A 33 -2.00 -1.12 0.24
CA VAL A 33 -1.97 -2.51 -0.22
C VAL A 33 -3.39 -3.00 -0.51
N LYS A 34 -3.55 -3.80 -1.56
CA LYS A 34 -4.76 -4.48 -2.02
C LYS A 34 -4.49 -5.99 -1.98
N PRO A 35 -4.57 -6.65 -0.82
CA PRO A 35 -4.15 -8.05 -0.68
C PRO A 35 -5.10 -9.04 -1.34
N ASP A 36 -6.38 -8.66 -1.48
CA ASP A 36 -7.45 -9.45 -2.07
C ASP A 36 -7.71 -9.01 -3.52
N ASN A 37 -7.47 -9.91 -4.48
CA ASN A 37 -7.69 -9.65 -5.90
C ASN A 37 -9.16 -9.77 -6.33
N VAL A 38 -9.99 -10.46 -5.53
CA VAL A 38 -11.44 -10.61 -5.76
C VAL A 38 -12.17 -9.34 -5.28
N ASN A 39 -11.66 -8.70 -4.24
CA ASN A 39 -12.19 -7.44 -3.70
C ASN A 39 -11.18 -6.29 -3.79
N PRO A 40 -11.01 -5.65 -4.96
CA PRO A 40 -10.02 -4.60 -5.17
C PRO A 40 -10.27 -3.32 -4.35
N ASN A 41 -11.47 -3.16 -3.80
CA ASN A 41 -11.80 -2.04 -2.91
C ASN A 41 -11.32 -2.27 -1.48
N HIS A 42 -10.97 -3.51 -1.13
CA HIS A 42 -10.33 -3.83 0.15
C HIS A 42 -8.89 -3.32 0.12
N THR A 43 -8.69 -2.12 0.66
CA THR A 43 -7.41 -1.42 0.70
C THR A 43 -7.00 -1.19 2.15
N ILE A 44 -5.70 -1.24 2.40
CA ILE A 44 -5.10 -0.96 3.72
C ILE A 44 -4.00 0.08 3.50
N ALA A 45 -4.08 1.23 4.17
CA ALA A 45 -3.02 2.22 4.17
C ALA A 45 -1.85 1.75 5.05
N LEU A 46 -0.63 1.70 4.49
CA LEU A 46 0.54 1.18 5.20
C LEU A 46 0.97 2.09 6.36
N SER A 47 0.75 3.40 6.24
CA SER A 47 0.93 4.39 7.32
C SER A 47 0.05 4.07 8.52
N GLN A 48 -1.27 3.92 8.28
CA GLN A 48 -2.24 3.62 9.32
C GLN A 48 -1.97 2.25 9.96
N LEU A 49 -1.60 1.25 9.16
CA LEU A 49 -1.20 -0.05 9.68
C LEU A 49 0.02 0.05 10.60
N ALA A 50 1.03 0.85 10.24
CA ALA A 50 2.20 1.07 11.10
C ALA A 50 1.81 1.74 12.42
N ASP A 51 0.97 2.78 12.37
CA ASP A 51 0.47 3.47 13.58
C ASP A 51 -0.31 2.51 14.48
N GLU A 52 -1.17 1.65 13.91
CA GLU A 52 -1.89 0.63 14.66
C GLU A 52 -0.97 -0.40 15.31
N LEU A 53 0.08 -0.84 14.62
CA LEU A 53 1.04 -1.81 15.14
C LEU A 53 1.80 -1.21 16.33
N ILE A 54 2.24 0.05 16.23
CA ILE A 54 2.89 0.77 17.34
C ILE A 54 1.92 0.91 18.52
N ALA A 55 0.67 1.32 18.26
CA ALA A 55 -0.35 1.45 19.30
C ALA A 55 -0.65 0.11 20.01
N LYS A 56 -0.51 -1.01 19.30
CA LYS A 56 -0.62 -2.38 19.83
C LYS A 56 0.67 -2.87 20.52
N GLY A 57 1.69 -2.02 20.64
CA GLY A 57 2.93 -2.31 21.37
C GLY A 57 4.06 -2.91 20.54
N ALA A 58 3.94 -2.94 19.21
CA ALA A 58 5.05 -3.36 18.36
C ALA A 58 6.17 -2.32 18.37
N SER A 59 7.42 -2.77 18.47
CA SER A 59 8.60 -1.93 18.22
C SER A 59 8.99 -2.00 16.75
N LEU A 60 9.27 -0.84 16.14
CA LEU A 60 9.83 -0.77 14.80
C LEU A 60 11.34 -1.11 14.82
N PRO A 61 11.89 -1.70 13.74
CA PRO A 61 11.23 -2.02 12.46
C PRO A 61 10.36 -3.29 12.51
N VAL A 62 9.25 -3.29 11.78
CA VAL A 62 8.35 -4.46 11.63
C VAL A 62 8.33 -4.91 10.17
N LEU A 63 8.38 -6.23 9.94
CA LEU A 63 8.17 -6.85 8.64
C LEU A 63 6.74 -7.40 8.56
N VAL A 64 5.89 -6.75 7.77
CA VAL A 64 4.51 -7.18 7.51
C VAL A 64 4.47 -8.10 6.29
N ARG A 65 3.70 -9.19 6.37
CA ARG A 65 3.46 -10.12 5.26
C ARG A 65 1.98 -10.14 4.91
N PHE A 66 1.67 -10.25 3.62
CA PHE A 66 0.31 -10.38 3.10
C PHE A 66 0.16 -11.76 2.42
N PRO A 67 -0.29 -12.80 3.15
CA PRO A 67 -0.36 -14.16 2.61
C PRO A 67 -1.26 -14.30 1.38
N ASP A 68 -2.33 -13.50 1.30
CA ASP A 68 -3.27 -13.54 0.17
C ASP A 68 -2.61 -13.17 -1.17
N ILE A 69 -1.62 -12.27 -1.14
CA ILE A 69 -0.78 -11.95 -2.30
C ILE A 69 0.03 -13.17 -2.74
N LEU A 70 0.54 -13.96 -1.78
CA LEU A 70 1.31 -15.17 -2.07
C LEU A 70 0.40 -16.25 -2.67
N HIS A 71 -0.79 -16.46 -2.12
CA HIS A 71 -1.77 -17.42 -2.63
C HIS A 71 -2.21 -17.10 -4.06
N HIS A 72 -2.32 -15.83 -4.43
CA HIS A 72 -2.64 -15.46 -5.81
C HIS A 72 -1.50 -15.75 -6.80
N ARG A 73 -0.24 -15.73 -6.34
CA ARG A 73 0.94 -15.91 -7.21
C ARG A 73 1.46 -17.34 -7.29
N GLY A 74 1.02 -18.22 -6.38
CA GLY A 74 1.40 -19.64 -6.32
C GLY A 74 0.42 -20.52 -7.05
#